data_AF-A0AB36M5R4-F1
#
_entry.id   AF-A0AB36M5R4-F1
#
_cell.length_a   1.000
_cell.length_b   1.000
_cell.length_c   1.000
_cell.angle_alpha   90.00
_cell.angle_beta   90.00
_cell.angle_gamma   90.00
#
_symmetry.space_group_name_H-M   'P 1'
#
loop_
_entity.id
_entity.type
_entity.pdbx_description
1 polymer ?
#
loop_
_entity_poly.entity_id
_entity_poly.type
_entity_poly.pdbx_seq_one_letter_code
_entity_poly.pdbx_strand_id
1 'polypeptide(L)'
;MEWISVEDQMPEPLRNVLVLINANSAKNQNQMVANFVPKFTEESGCDEWSEYCSEKDMHFVPEGWYGNTAYMGDEYSSYFLDEKVTHWMPLPEPPKN
;
A
#
# COMPACT_ATOMS: atom_id res chain seq x y z
N MET A 1 -2.63 9.14 -18.32
CA MET A 1 -2.94 8.57 -16.99
C MET A 1 -3.23 9.74 -16.08
N GLU A 2 -4.30 9.66 -15.31
CA GLU A 2 -4.76 10.74 -14.43
C GLU A 2 -4.62 10.29 -12.98
N TRP A 3 -4.32 11.24 -12.09
CA TRP A 3 -4.25 11.02 -10.67
C TRP A 3 -5.66 10.99 -10.07
N ILE A 4 -5.96 9.96 -9.29
CA ILE A 4 -7.24 9.73 -8.63
C ILE A 4 -7.04 9.99 -7.14
N SER A 5 -7.85 10.86 -6.53
CA SER A 5 -7.82 11.09 -5.08
C SER A 5 -8.26 9.83 -4.34
N VAL A 6 -7.56 9.47 -3.27
CA VAL A 6 -7.95 8.36 -2.39
C VAL A 6 -9.29 8.62 -1.69
N GLU A 7 -9.70 9.88 -1.58
CA GLU A 7 -10.97 10.29 -0.99
C GLU A 7 -12.14 10.12 -1.98
N ASP A 8 -11.87 10.16 -3.29
CA ASP A 8 -12.87 9.94 -4.34
C ASP A 8 -13.04 8.45 -4.65
N GLN A 9 -11.91 7.75 -4.77
CA GLN A 9 -11.90 6.33 -5.11
C GLN A 9 -10.60 5.66 -4.65
N MET A 10 -10.73 4.52 -3.96
CA MET A 10 -9.60 3.64 -3.63
C MET A 10 -9.26 2.71 -4.81
N PRO A 11 -7.98 2.33 -4.98
CA PRO A 11 -7.61 1.32 -5.97
C PRO A 11 -8.19 -0.05 -5.59
N GLU A 12 -8.12 -0.99 -6.53
CA GLU A 12 -8.37 -2.39 -6.20
C GLU A 12 -7.41 -2.85 -5.08
N PRO A 13 -7.92 -3.49 -4.01
CA PRO A 13 -7.10 -4.00 -2.93
C PRO A 13 -5.94 -4.86 -3.42
N LEU A 14 -4.79 -4.77 -2.73
CA LEU A 14 -3.58 -5.55 -2.99
C LEU A 14 -2.94 -5.34 -4.37
N ARG A 15 -3.50 -4.46 -5.21
CA ARG A 15 -2.96 -4.12 -6.53
C ARG A 15 -1.89 -3.04 -6.42
N ASN A 16 -0.75 -3.29 -7.07
CA ASN A 16 0.32 -2.31 -7.19
C ASN A 16 -0.11 -1.12 -8.06
N VAL A 17 0.01 0.08 -7.50
CA VAL A 17 -0.29 1.37 -8.14
C VAL A 17 0.81 2.36 -7.83
N LEU A 18 0.92 3.42 -8.63
CA LEU A 18 1.78 4.55 -8.31
C LEU A 18 1.03 5.48 -7.36
N VAL A 19 1.60 5.79 -6.21
CA VAL A 19 1.00 6.66 -5.20
C VAL A 19 1.75 7.98 -5.08
N LEU A 20 0.99 9.04 -4.76
CA LEU A 20 1.52 10.35 -4.41
C LEU A 20 1.48 10.52 -2.90
N ILE A 21 2.66 10.56 -2.30
CA ILE A 21 2.85 10.76 -0.86
C ILE A 21 3.06 12.25 -0.62
N ASN A 22 2.24 12.80 0.27
CA ASN A 22 2.41 14.17 0.72
C ASN A 22 3.41 14.19 1.89
N ALA A 23 4.71 14.19 1.59
CA ALA A 23 5.73 14.12 2.63
C ALA A 23 5.97 15.51 3.24
N ASN A 24 5.47 15.67 4.47
CA ASN A 24 5.87 16.64 5.51
C ASN A 24 5.90 18.14 5.10
N SER A 25 6.13 19.01 6.07
CA SER A 25 6.25 20.48 6.03
C SER A 25 7.13 21.04 4.90
N ALA A 26 8.04 20.25 4.34
CA ALA A 26 8.86 20.60 3.19
C ALA A 26 8.10 20.59 1.86
N LYS A 27 6.84 20.12 1.83
CA LYS A 27 6.01 19.94 0.62
C LYS A 27 6.72 19.08 -0.44
N ASN A 28 7.52 18.11 0.00
CA ASN A 28 8.20 17.23 -0.94
C ASN A 28 7.20 16.18 -1.44
N GLN A 29 6.72 16.35 -2.67
CA GLN A 29 5.81 15.40 -3.30
C GLN A 29 6.62 14.25 -3.87
N ASN A 30 6.64 13.13 -3.15
CA ASN A 30 7.30 11.91 -3.60
C ASN A 30 6.28 10.95 -4.20
N GLN A 31 6.73 10.19 -5.20
CA GLN A 31 5.95 9.14 -5.85
C GLN A 31 6.64 7.80 -5.63
N MET A 32 5.85 6.75 -5.40
CA MET A 32 6.38 5.39 -5.29
C MET A 32 5.33 4.34 -5.66
N VAL A 33 5.76 3.11 -5.85
CA VAL A 33 4.85 1.96 -6.03
C VAL A 33 4.42 1.44 -4.66
N ALA A 34 3.12 1.31 -4.46
CA ALA A 34 2.52 0.77 -3.25
C ALA A 34 1.22 0.03 -3.59
N ASN A 35 0.72 -0.76 -2.64
CA ASN A 35 -0.64 -1.29 -2.67
C ASN A 35 -1.38 -0.92 -1.38
N PHE A 36 -2.72 -0.97 -1.43
CA PHE A 36 -3.56 -0.78 -0.26
C PHE A 36 -4.02 -2.14 0.26
N VAL A 37 -3.83 -2.38 1.56
CA VAL A 37 -4.25 -3.60 2.27
C VAL A 37 -5.45 -3.21 3.15
N PRO A 38 -6.67 -3.65 2.82
CA PRO A 38 -7.83 -3.44 3.68
C PRO A 38 -7.73 -4.25 4.97
N LYS A 39 -8.54 -3.85 5.96
CA LYS A 39 -8.61 -4.58 7.22
C LYS A 39 -8.96 -6.06 7.03
N PHE A 40 -8.23 -6.94 7.72
CA PHE A 40 -8.47 -8.38 7.77
C PHE A 40 -8.42 -9.13 6.42
N THR A 41 -7.63 -8.64 5.45
CA THR A 41 -7.43 -9.33 4.16
C THR A 41 -6.17 -10.18 4.09
N GLU A 42 -5.05 -9.69 4.62
CA GLU A 42 -3.77 -10.39 4.61
C GLU A 42 -3.42 -10.90 6.00
N GLU A 43 -3.22 -12.21 6.15
CA GLU A 43 -2.78 -12.82 7.41
C GLU A 43 -1.37 -12.34 7.75
N SER A 44 -1.14 -11.98 9.02
CA SER A 44 0.18 -11.62 9.49
C SER A 44 0.90 -12.86 10.01
N GLY A 45 2.10 -13.12 9.48
CA GLY A 45 3.04 -14.08 10.08
C GLY A 45 3.83 -13.49 11.26
N CYS A 46 3.60 -12.22 11.60
CA CYS A 46 4.28 -11.50 12.68
C CYS A 46 3.28 -11.11 13.78
N ASP A 47 3.48 -11.66 14.98
CA ASP A 47 2.62 -11.36 16.14
C ASP A 47 2.82 -9.92 16.66
N GLU A 48 4.02 -9.34 16.49
CA GLU A 48 4.37 -8.03 17.05
C GLU A 48 3.74 -6.83 16.30
N TRP A 49 3.44 -6.99 15.01
CA TRP A 49 2.84 -5.95 14.17
C TRP A 49 1.62 -6.48 13.42
N SER A 50 0.60 -6.84 14.19
CA SER A 50 -0.65 -7.40 13.67
C SER A 50 -1.90 -6.91 14.42
N GLU A 51 -3.03 -6.98 13.74
CA GLU A 51 -4.36 -6.79 14.32
C GLU A 51 -5.07 -8.13 14.47
N TYR A 52 -5.46 -8.47 15.70
CA TYR A 52 -6.25 -9.66 15.97
C TYR A 52 -7.71 -9.48 15.53
N CYS A 53 -8.22 -10.43 14.76
CA CYS A 53 -9.62 -10.50 14.37
C CYS A 53 -10.30 -11.63 15.14
N SER A 54 -11.12 -11.28 16.14
CA SER A 54 -11.82 -12.29 16.97
C SER A 54 -12.82 -13.14 16.19
N GLU A 55 -13.35 -12.63 15.08
CA GLU A 55 -14.29 -13.39 14.24
C GLU A 55 -13.61 -14.50 13.45
N LYS A 56 -12.35 -14.28 13.06
CA LYS A 56 -11.55 -15.24 12.27
C LYS A 56 -10.58 -16.04 13.15
N ASP A 57 -10.40 -15.63 14.40
CA ASP A 57 -9.41 -16.18 15.34
C ASP A 57 -7.99 -16.18 14.78
N MET A 58 -7.64 -15.09 14.07
CA MET A 58 -6.38 -14.96 13.33
C MET A 58 -5.84 -13.53 13.44
N HIS A 59 -4.52 -13.40 13.24
CA HIS A 59 -3.82 -12.13 13.19
C HIS A 59 -3.66 -11.66 11.75
N PHE A 60 -3.91 -10.38 11.52
CA PHE A 60 -3.85 -9.78 10.18
C PHE A 60 -2.86 -8.62 10.15
N VAL A 61 -2.35 -8.34 8.97
CA VAL A 61 -1.56 -7.14 8.71
C VAL A 61 -2.45 -5.91 8.93
N PRO A 62 -1.95 -4.84 9.59
CA PRO A 62 -2.72 -3.62 9.79
C PRO A 62 -3.24 -3.02 8.47
N GLU A 63 -4.36 -2.31 8.54
CA GLU A 63 -4.90 -1.64 7.35
C GLU A 63 -4.02 -0.46 6.94
N GLY A 64 -3.73 -0.34 5.64
CA GLY A 64 -3.11 0.86 5.11
C GLY A 64 -2.33 0.64 3.82
N TRP A 65 -1.39 1.56 3.57
CA TRP A 65 -0.57 1.54 2.37
C TRP A 65 0.77 0.86 2.65
N TYR A 66 1.17 -0.04 1.76
CA TYR A 66 2.42 -0.78 1.86
C TYR A 66 3.29 -0.51 0.63
N GLY A 67 4.49 0.01 0.85
CA GLY A 67 5.49 0.31 -0.17
C GLY A 67 6.46 -0.85 -0.41
N ASN A 68 7.22 -0.77 -1.51
CA ASN A 68 8.23 -1.76 -1.91
C ASN A 68 7.65 -3.14 -2.24
N THR A 69 6.61 -3.17 -3.05
CA THR A 69 5.96 -4.41 -3.50
C THR A 69 6.70 -5.12 -4.63
N ALA A 70 8.03 -4.93 -4.71
CA ALA A 70 8.84 -5.66 -5.68
C ALA A 70 8.77 -7.15 -5.35
N TYR A 71 8.67 -7.99 -6.38
CA TYR A 71 8.88 -9.44 -6.28
C TYR A 71 10.36 -9.75 -6.01
N MET A 72 10.94 -9.15 -4.99
CA MET A 72 12.18 -9.61 -4.38
C MET A 72 11.76 -10.74 -3.44
N GLY A 73 12.28 -11.95 -3.67
CA GLY A 73 11.87 -13.17 -2.97
C GLY A 73 12.26 -13.24 -1.49
N ASP A 74 12.25 -12.10 -0.79
CA ASP A 74 12.46 -12.01 0.64
C ASP A 74 11.15 -11.72 1.39
N GLU A 75 11.12 -12.21 2.62
CA GLU A 75 9.99 -12.19 3.55
C GLU A 75 9.68 -10.80 4.16
N TYR A 76 10.50 -9.78 3.86
CA TYR A 76 10.38 -8.40 4.35
C TYR A 76 10.24 -7.38 3.21
N SER A 77 9.77 -7.83 2.05
CA SER A 77 9.79 -7.02 0.83
C SER A 77 8.97 -5.73 0.96
N SER A 78 7.90 -5.70 1.76
CA SER A 78 7.03 -4.53 1.92
C SER A 78 7.14 -3.82 3.27
N TYR A 79 6.91 -2.51 3.29
CA TYR A 79 6.86 -1.71 4.52
C TYR A 79 5.61 -0.83 4.58
N PHE A 80 5.08 -0.64 5.79
CA PHE A 80 3.94 0.24 6.04
C PHE A 80 4.31 1.70 5.81
N LEU A 81 3.45 2.45 5.13
CA LEU A 81 3.58 3.89 4.93
C LEU A 81 2.82 4.64 6.01
N ASP A 82 3.55 5.30 6.91
CA ASP A 82 2.99 6.18 7.94
C ASP A 82 2.55 7.54 7.37
N GLU A 83 3.12 7.93 6.21
CA GLU A 83 2.83 9.20 5.55
C GLU A 83 1.49 9.17 4.79
N LYS A 84 0.79 10.33 4.73
CA LYS A 84 -0.51 10.42 4.03
C LYS A 84 -0.31 10.26 2.51
N VAL A 85 -0.85 9.18 1.97
CA VAL A 85 -1.11 9.03 0.53
C VAL A 85 -2.34 9.87 0.16
N THR A 86 -2.23 10.65 -0.90
CA THR A 86 -3.31 11.56 -1.33
C THR A 86 -3.94 11.15 -2.64
N HIS A 87 -3.14 10.66 -3.58
CA HIS A 87 -3.60 10.28 -4.90
C HIS A 87 -2.90 9.00 -5.35
N TRP A 88 -3.50 8.30 -6.29
CA TRP A 88 -2.90 7.15 -6.95
C TRP A 88 -3.21 7.15 -8.44
N MET A 89 -2.48 6.36 -9.21
CA MET A 89 -2.79 6.03 -10.59
C MET A 89 -2.32 4.61 -10.93
N PRO A 90 -2.91 3.94 -11.93
CA PRO A 90 -2.39 2.68 -12.43
C PRO A 90 -0.92 2.81 -12.85
N LEU A 91 -0.16 1.73 -12.72
CA LEU A 91 1.21 1.69 -13.23
C LEU A 91 1.22 1.92 -14.75
N PRO A 92 2.23 2.65 -15.28
CA PRO A 92 2.39 2.83 -16.72
C PRO A 92 2.48 1.48 -17.43
N GLU A 93 1.93 1.42 -18.65
CA GLU A 93 2.09 0.25 -19.51
C GLU A 93 3.59 -0.03 -19.72
N PRO A 94 4.01 -1.30 -19.69
CA PRO A 94 5.40 -1.65 -19.92
C PRO A 94 5.83 -1.25 -21.36
N PRO A 95 7.14 -1.09 -21.61
CA PRO A 95 7.64 -0.84 -22.95
C PRO A 95 7.16 -1.92 -23.92
N LYS A 96 6.71 -1.51 -25.10
CA LYS A 96 6.42 -2.45 -26.20
C LYS A 96 7.76 -2.87 -26.80
N ASN A 97 8.05 -4.16 -26.78
CA ASN A 97 9.19 -4.76 -27.48
C ASN A 97 9.02 -4.69 -29.00
#